data_AF-A0A7S0X8M8-F1
#
_entry.id   AF-A0A7S0X8M8-F1
#
_cell.length_a   1.000
_cell.length_b   1.000
_cell.length_c   1.000
_cell.angle_alpha   90.00
_cell.angle_beta   90.00
_cell.angle_gamma   90.00
#
_symmetry.space_group_name_H-M   'P 1'
#
loop_
_entity.id
_entity.type
_entity.pdbx_description
1 polymer ?
#
loop_
_entity_poly.entity_id
_entity_poly.type
_entity_poly.pdbx_seq_one_letter_code
_entity_poly.pdbx_strand_id
1 'polypeptide(L)'
;ATLVDAAAAAGVGVGVGGGLEGQTEAKVVGAALHALQGVAPVCRRPAAVPHLSPSALAVALERAADAAATLQWVHAAAVAVLDTPAPAAAYAAAAARGRHPPRLLLLPSAAAAEQSSSSSGAGKGKGMVGPSVRAFAAALAQHVRELREELAPLLQRAAGIRGGDVGGVAARGGAPTLLELRVAMRSVALRSRVLHSLAVAGLPPSSAHLTPAAAASRCLTAMYRAAATHQATASA
;
A
#
# COMPACT_ATOMS: atom_id res chain seq x y z
N ALA A 1 -14.18 -10.60 -17.67
CA ALA A 1 -12.71 -10.55 -17.51
C ALA A 1 -12.41 -9.94 -16.16
N THR A 2 -12.12 -10.79 -15.18
CA THR A 2 -11.87 -10.43 -13.79
C THR A 2 -10.52 -9.72 -13.68
N LEU A 3 -10.41 -8.69 -12.84
CA LEU A 3 -9.15 -8.01 -12.48
C LEU A 3 -8.07 -8.93 -11.88
N VAL A 4 -8.38 -10.21 -11.73
CA VAL A 4 -7.46 -11.28 -11.33
C VAL A 4 -6.57 -11.73 -12.50
N ASP A 5 -7.00 -11.58 -13.76
CA ASP A 5 -6.19 -12.00 -14.92
C ASP A 5 -5.16 -10.96 -15.37
N ALA A 6 -5.31 -9.69 -15.00
CA ALA A 6 -4.38 -8.63 -15.41
C ALA A 6 -3.03 -8.70 -14.67
N ALA A 7 -2.98 -9.34 -13.50
CA ALA A 7 -1.74 -9.52 -12.73
C ALA A 7 -0.89 -10.71 -13.23
N ALA A 8 -1.46 -11.60 -14.04
CA ALA A 8 -0.78 -12.80 -14.55
C ALA A 8 0.02 -12.54 -15.86
N ALA A 9 -0.14 -11.38 -16.50
CA ALA A 9 0.45 -11.08 -17.81
C ALA A 9 1.79 -10.34 -17.79
N ALA A 10 2.40 -10.10 -16.62
CA ALA A 10 3.68 -9.38 -16.50
C ALA A 10 4.91 -10.30 -16.35
N GLY A 11 4.80 -11.56 -16.78
CA GLY A 11 5.82 -12.59 -16.60
C GLY A 11 6.38 -13.14 -17.91
N VAL A 12 7.01 -12.32 -18.74
CA VAL A 12 7.91 -12.78 -19.82
C VAL A 12 9.07 -11.80 -19.93
N GLY A 13 10.30 -12.33 -19.83
CA GLY A 13 11.50 -11.59 -19.47
C GLY A 13 12.26 -10.94 -20.62
N VAL A 14 13.26 -10.16 -20.23
CA VAL A 14 14.53 -10.01 -20.95
C VAL A 14 15.63 -9.98 -19.88
N GLY A 15 16.32 -11.11 -19.73
CA GLY A 15 17.57 -11.16 -18.99
C GLY A 15 18.61 -10.39 -19.78
N VAL A 16 19.02 -9.23 -19.27
CA VAL A 16 20.21 -8.55 -19.76
C VAL A 16 21.41 -9.36 -19.29
N GLY A 17 21.93 -10.16 -20.21
CA GLY A 17 23.20 -10.86 -20.07
C GLY A 17 24.33 -9.84 -19.89
N GLY A 18 25.03 -9.95 -18.77
CA GLY A 18 26.26 -9.24 -18.50
C GLY A 18 27.05 -10.03 -17.47
N GLY A 19 28.09 -10.73 -17.93
CA GLY A 19 29.21 -11.24 -17.15
C GLY A 19 28.90 -12.23 -16.03
N LEU A 20 29.61 -13.37 -16.01
CA LEU A 20 29.74 -14.25 -14.84
C LEU A 20 30.55 -13.58 -13.71
N GLU A 21 30.38 -12.27 -13.51
CA GLU A 21 30.92 -11.55 -12.37
C GLU A 21 30.01 -11.83 -11.18
N GLY A 22 30.55 -12.55 -10.20
CA GLY A 22 29.81 -13.05 -9.03
C GLY A 22 28.84 -12.02 -8.45
N GLN A 23 27.62 -12.47 -8.16
CA GLN A 23 26.70 -11.67 -7.35
C GLN A 23 27.31 -11.50 -5.96
N THR A 24 27.48 -10.23 -5.56
CA THR A 24 27.84 -9.90 -4.20
C THR A 24 26.58 -9.83 -3.34
N GLU A 25 26.72 -10.08 -2.05
CA GLU A 25 25.63 -9.92 -1.08
C GLU A 25 24.97 -8.54 -1.20
N ALA A 26 25.78 -7.49 -1.35
CA ALA A 26 25.31 -6.12 -1.52
C ALA A 26 24.41 -5.92 -2.76
N LYS A 27 24.75 -6.54 -3.90
CA LYS A 27 23.92 -6.49 -5.12
C LYS A 27 22.55 -7.15 -4.88
N VAL A 28 22.53 -8.29 -4.20
CA VAL A 28 21.29 -9.02 -3.90
C VAL A 28 20.42 -8.25 -2.90
N VAL A 29 21.04 -7.69 -1.84
CA VAL A 29 20.35 -6.83 -0.87
C VAL A 29 19.79 -5.58 -1.54
N GLY A 30 20.58 -4.91 -2.38
CA GLY A 30 20.15 -3.73 -3.14
C GLY A 30 18.95 -4.05 -4.03
N ALA A 31 18.99 -5.15 -4.79
CA ALA A 31 17.87 -5.58 -5.64
C ALA A 31 16.59 -5.85 -4.83
N ALA A 32 16.71 -6.50 -3.67
CA ALA A 32 15.58 -6.75 -2.79
C ALA A 32 14.99 -5.44 -2.23
N LEU A 33 15.84 -4.49 -1.81
CA LEU A 33 15.40 -3.19 -1.33
C LEU A 33 14.70 -2.37 -2.43
N HIS A 34 15.24 -2.35 -3.65
CA HIS A 34 14.59 -1.68 -4.78
C HIS A 34 13.21 -2.26 -5.09
N ALA A 35 13.03 -3.56 -4.92
CA ALA A 35 11.72 -4.16 -5.11
C ALA A 35 10.71 -3.82 -4.02
N LEU A 36 11.13 -3.75 -2.76
CA LEU A 36 10.27 -3.30 -1.66
C LEU A 36 9.81 -1.84 -1.86
N GLN A 37 10.64 -1.03 -2.49
CA GLN A 37 10.27 0.34 -2.92
C GLN A 37 9.32 0.37 -4.12
N GLY A 38 9.12 -0.75 -4.81
CA GLY A 38 8.34 -0.82 -6.06
C GLY A 38 9.09 -0.25 -7.27
N VAL A 39 10.42 -0.14 -7.21
CA VAL A 39 11.24 0.40 -8.31
C VAL A 39 11.59 -0.67 -9.35
N ALA A 40 11.78 -1.92 -8.92
CA ALA A 40 12.14 -3.03 -9.81
C ALA A 40 11.54 -4.36 -9.31
N PRO A 41 11.29 -5.36 -10.18
CA PRO A 41 10.89 -6.69 -9.73
C PRO A 41 12.04 -7.41 -8.99
N VAL A 42 11.72 -8.23 -7.98
CA VAL A 42 12.73 -9.09 -7.33
C VAL A 42 13.15 -10.21 -8.27
N CYS A 43 14.46 -10.37 -8.47
CA CYS A 43 15.01 -11.59 -9.04
C CYS A 43 14.83 -12.75 -8.05
N ARG A 44 13.88 -13.66 -8.31
CA ARG A 44 13.59 -14.82 -7.45
C ARG A 44 14.68 -15.91 -7.51
N ARG A 45 15.55 -15.86 -8.52
CA ARG A 45 16.68 -16.79 -8.69
C ARG A 45 17.98 -15.99 -8.77
N PRO A 46 18.60 -15.67 -7.63
CA PRO A 46 19.92 -15.06 -7.61
C PRO A 46 20.97 -16.06 -8.10
N ALA A 47 22.05 -15.54 -8.65
CA ALA A 47 23.26 -16.32 -8.84
C ALA A 47 23.87 -16.67 -7.47
N ALA A 48 24.72 -17.70 -7.43
CA ALA A 48 25.31 -18.17 -6.19
C ALA A 48 26.13 -17.06 -5.52
N VAL A 49 25.89 -16.84 -4.22
CA VAL A 49 26.69 -15.97 -3.36
C VAL A 49 27.63 -16.89 -2.55
N PRO A 50 28.96 -16.74 -2.62
CA PRO A 50 29.93 -17.76 -2.17
C PRO A 50 29.80 -18.20 -0.71
N HIS A 51 29.28 -17.35 0.17
CA HIS A 51 29.19 -17.56 1.62
C HIS A 51 27.77 -17.83 2.12
N LEU A 52 26.80 -18.01 1.23
CA LEU A 52 25.40 -18.19 1.60
C LEU A 52 24.82 -19.49 1.06
N SER A 53 23.97 -20.12 1.87
CA SER A 53 23.16 -21.23 1.40
C SER A 53 22.21 -20.75 0.29
N PRO A 54 22.22 -21.37 -0.91
CA PRO A 54 21.34 -20.98 -2.02
C PRO A 54 19.85 -21.06 -1.67
N SER A 55 19.46 -22.05 -0.86
CA SER A 55 18.06 -22.24 -0.44
C SER A 55 17.61 -21.15 0.54
N ALA A 56 18.47 -20.79 1.50
CA ALA A 56 18.16 -19.70 2.44
C ALA A 56 18.01 -18.35 1.72
N LEU A 57 18.87 -18.09 0.72
CA LEU A 57 18.81 -16.88 -0.08
C LEU A 57 17.54 -16.82 -0.94
N ALA A 58 17.20 -17.93 -1.61
CA ALA A 58 15.99 -18.03 -2.42
C ALA A 58 14.72 -17.76 -1.59
N VAL A 59 14.59 -18.39 -0.42
CA VAL A 59 13.45 -18.18 0.49
C VAL A 59 13.37 -16.73 0.98
N ALA A 60 14.51 -16.09 1.26
CA ALA A 60 14.53 -14.70 1.68
C ALA A 60 14.05 -13.75 0.58
N LEU A 61 14.49 -13.96 -0.67
CA LEU A 61 14.09 -13.16 -1.81
C LEU A 61 12.65 -13.39 -2.22
N GLU A 62 12.16 -14.63 -2.13
CA GLU A 62 10.75 -14.94 -2.34
C GLU A 62 9.85 -14.17 -1.36
N ARG A 63 10.19 -14.18 -0.07
CA ARG A 63 9.47 -13.40 0.95
C ARG A 63 9.54 -11.90 0.70
N ALA A 64 10.68 -11.39 0.23
CA ALA A 64 10.80 -9.99 -0.17
C ALA A 64 9.90 -9.65 -1.36
N ALA A 65 9.86 -10.53 -2.36
CA ALA A 65 9.00 -10.39 -3.53
C ALA A 65 7.52 -10.38 -3.15
N ASP A 66 7.10 -11.30 -2.28
CA ASP A 66 5.72 -11.40 -1.82
C ASP A 66 5.30 -10.17 -1.02
N ALA A 67 6.16 -9.68 -0.12
CA ALA A 67 5.91 -8.45 0.63
C ALA A 67 5.82 -7.23 -0.30
N ALA A 68 6.73 -7.12 -1.27
CA ALA A 68 6.73 -6.05 -2.26
C ALA A 68 5.44 -6.07 -3.11
N ALA A 69 5.04 -7.24 -3.61
CA ALA A 69 3.80 -7.44 -4.36
C ALA A 69 2.57 -7.07 -3.52
N THR A 70 2.57 -7.47 -2.24
CA THR A 70 1.48 -7.14 -1.30
C THR A 70 1.37 -5.63 -1.08
N LEU A 71 2.48 -4.94 -0.81
CA LEU A 71 2.49 -3.49 -0.64
C LEU A 71 2.06 -2.76 -1.92
N GLN A 72 2.52 -3.22 -3.08
CA GLN A 72 2.14 -2.66 -4.37
C GLN A 72 0.64 -2.83 -4.63
N TRP A 73 0.07 -4.00 -4.32
CA TRP A 73 -1.36 -4.25 -4.44
C TRP A 73 -2.17 -3.33 -3.52
N VAL A 74 -1.78 -3.20 -2.25
CA VAL A 74 -2.48 -2.32 -1.28
C VAL A 74 -2.43 -0.87 -1.75
N HIS A 75 -1.27 -0.41 -2.20
CA HIS A 75 -1.11 0.94 -2.72
C HIS A 75 -1.98 1.17 -3.96
N ALA A 76 -1.94 0.25 -4.93
CA ALA A 76 -2.75 0.34 -6.15
C ALA A 76 -4.26 0.34 -5.84
N ALA A 77 -4.71 -0.52 -4.92
CA ALA A 77 -6.11 -0.56 -4.48
C ALA A 77 -6.54 0.75 -3.80
N ALA A 78 -5.68 1.32 -2.94
CA ALA A 78 -5.93 2.60 -2.30
C ALA A 78 -5.97 3.76 -3.32
N VAL A 79 -5.01 3.83 -4.23
CA VAL A 79 -4.95 4.85 -5.30
C VAL A 79 -6.16 4.75 -6.22
N ALA A 80 -6.57 3.54 -6.62
CA ALA A 80 -7.76 3.34 -7.43
C ALA A 80 -9.03 3.93 -6.78
N VAL A 81 -9.13 3.86 -5.44
CA VAL A 81 -10.23 4.49 -4.69
C VAL A 81 -10.10 6.01 -4.67
N LEU A 82 -8.90 6.55 -4.52
CA LEU A 82 -8.65 8.00 -4.51
C LEU A 82 -8.91 8.65 -5.88
N ASP A 83 -8.61 7.93 -6.96
CA ASP A 83 -8.84 8.36 -8.34
C ASP A 83 -10.32 8.36 -8.74
N THR A 84 -11.18 7.65 -8.00
CA THR A 84 -12.64 7.77 -8.21
C THR A 84 -13.07 9.20 -7.90
N PRO A 85 -13.83 9.90 -8.76
CA PRO A 85 -14.15 11.30 -8.56
C PRO A 85 -14.94 11.54 -7.27
N ALA A 86 -14.58 12.61 -6.56
CA ALA A 86 -15.23 13.00 -5.31
C ALA A 86 -16.70 13.38 -5.54
N PRO A 87 -17.61 13.12 -4.57
CA PRO A 87 -18.98 13.58 -4.68
C PRO A 87 -19.09 15.10 -4.90
N ALA A 88 -18.27 15.90 -4.22
CA ALA A 88 -18.25 17.35 -4.39
C ALA A 88 -17.87 17.80 -5.83
N ALA A 89 -16.97 17.07 -6.49
CA ALA A 89 -16.57 17.37 -7.88
C ALA A 89 -17.70 17.01 -8.87
N ALA A 90 -18.46 15.95 -8.60
CA ALA A 90 -19.65 15.61 -9.37
C ALA A 90 -20.77 16.65 -9.20
N TYR A 91 -20.95 17.18 -7.98
CA TYR A 91 -21.88 18.29 -7.70
C TYR A 91 -21.45 19.59 -8.41
N ALA A 92 -20.17 19.96 -8.34
CA ALA A 92 -19.64 21.14 -9.03
C ALA A 92 -19.73 21.03 -10.57
N ALA A 93 -19.45 19.84 -11.14
CA ALA A 93 -19.60 19.59 -12.56
C ALA A 93 -21.06 19.53 -13.03
N ALA A 94 -22.00 19.10 -12.17
CA ALA A 94 -23.43 19.17 -12.44
C ALA A 94 -23.95 20.62 -12.40
N ALA A 95 -23.49 21.42 -11.42
CA ALA A 95 -23.79 22.84 -11.32
C ALA A 95 -23.24 23.63 -12.53
N ALA A 96 -22.02 23.33 -12.98
CA ALA A 96 -21.42 23.95 -14.16
C ALA A 96 -22.13 23.59 -15.48
N ARG A 97 -22.87 22.47 -15.53
CA ARG A 97 -23.66 22.03 -16.70
C ARG A 97 -25.09 22.59 -16.72
N GLY A 98 -25.40 23.58 -15.88
CA GLY A 98 -26.72 24.21 -15.83
C GLY A 98 -27.85 23.29 -15.35
N ARG A 99 -27.52 22.08 -14.86
CA ARG A 99 -28.49 21.20 -14.18
C ARG A 99 -28.55 21.64 -12.73
N HIS A 100 -29.37 22.65 -12.46
CA HIS A 100 -29.66 23.07 -11.09
C HIS A 100 -30.15 21.87 -10.26
N PRO A 101 -29.45 21.48 -9.18
CA PRO A 101 -30.11 20.72 -8.12
C PRO A 101 -31.16 21.63 -7.45
N PRO A 102 -32.21 21.07 -6.81
CA PRO A 102 -33.16 21.87 -6.05
C PRO A 102 -32.36 22.70 -5.03
N ARG A 103 -32.61 24.01 -5.04
CA ARG A 103 -32.04 25.01 -4.12
C ARG A 103 -32.12 24.49 -2.68
N LEU A 104 -30.98 24.11 -2.11
CA LEU A 104 -30.81 24.17 -0.66
C LEU A 104 -30.32 25.58 -0.34
N LEU A 105 -31.24 26.35 0.22
CA LEU A 105 -31.04 27.72 0.66
C LEU A 105 -29.89 27.79 1.68
N LEU A 106 -29.12 28.87 1.55
CA LEU A 106 -28.24 29.44 2.58
C LEU A 106 -28.88 29.34 3.97
N LEU A 107 -28.11 28.89 4.97
CA LEU A 107 -28.04 29.51 6.30
C LEU A 107 -26.73 29.12 7.01
N PRO A 108 -26.25 29.93 7.98
CA PRO A 108 -24.89 29.90 8.51
C PRO A 108 -24.76 29.10 9.81
N SER A 109 -23.51 28.75 10.13
CA SER A 109 -22.92 28.63 11.47
C SER A 109 -23.50 27.65 12.52
N ALA A 110 -22.63 26.70 12.90
CA ALA A 110 -22.40 26.12 14.22
C ALA A 110 -23.53 25.39 14.99
N ALA A 111 -23.14 24.19 15.44
CA ALA A 111 -23.61 23.41 16.58
C ALA A 111 -24.86 22.51 16.41
N ALA A 112 -24.63 21.29 16.93
CA ALA A 112 -25.60 20.32 17.47
C ALA A 112 -26.50 19.53 16.52
N ALA A 113 -26.23 18.21 16.56
CA ALA A 113 -27.18 17.13 16.82
C ALA A 113 -28.36 16.86 15.88
N GLU A 114 -28.31 15.63 15.37
CA GLU A 114 -29.42 14.71 15.11
C GLU A 114 -30.41 14.98 13.98
N GLN A 115 -30.84 13.84 13.40
CA GLN A 115 -31.94 13.66 12.44
C GLN A 115 -31.61 14.11 11.01
N SER A 116 -32.08 13.46 9.95
CA SER A 116 -32.79 12.20 9.77
C SER A 116 -32.69 11.93 8.27
N SER A 117 -32.66 10.64 7.94
CA SER A 117 -33.02 10.08 6.65
C SER A 117 -33.99 10.92 5.81
N SER A 118 -33.63 11.20 4.56
CA SER A 118 -34.32 10.72 3.35
C SER A 118 -34.07 11.68 2.18
N SER A 119 -33.30 11.24 1.20
CA SER A 119 -33.60 11.61 -0.20
C SER A 119 -33.02 10.54 -1.12
N SER A 120 -33.88 9.59 -1.46
CA SER A 120 -33.76 8.67 -2.58
C SER A 120 -33.80 9.45 -3.89
N GLY A 121 -32.73 10.18 -4.20
CA GLY A 121 -32.45 10.65 -5.55
C GLY A 121 -31.68 9.56 -6.28
N ALA A 122 -32.41 8.65 -6.93
CA ALA A 122 -31.85 7.64 -7.82
C ALA A 122 -31.25 8.28 -9.09
N GLY A 123 -30.19 9.06 -8.91
CA GLY A 123 -29.25 9.32 -9.99
C GLY A 123 -28.38 8.09 -10.14
N LYS A 124 -28.39 7.47 -11.31
CA LYS A 124 -27.36 6.52 -11.80
C LYS A 124 -25.99 7.23 -11.80
N GLY A 125 -25.46 7.52 -10.62
CA GLY A 125 -24.16 8.13 -10.39
C GLY A 125 -23.12 7.01 -10.37
N LYS A 126 -22.46 6.83 -11.51
CA LYS A 126 -21.37 5.89 -11.71
C LYS A 126 -20.29 6.12 -10.64
N GLY A 127 -20.11 5.19 -9.70
CA GLY A 127 -18.88 5.01 -8.92
C GLY A 127 -18.51 6.07 -7.88
N MET A 128 -19.48 6.66 -7.17
CA MET A 128 -19.17 7.69 -6.17
C MET A 128 -18.74 7.07 -4.83
N VAL A 129 -17.45 7.20 -4.48
CA VAL A 129 -16.92 6.73 -3.19
C VAL A 129 -17.14 7.77 -2.10
N GLY A 130 -17.67 7.34 -0.95
CA GLY A 130 -17.90 8.21 0.20
C GLY A 130 -16.62 8.73 0.87
N PRO A 131 -16.69 9.83 1.63
CA PRO A 131 -15.53 10.48 2.25
C PRO A 131 -14.78 9.57 3.23
N SER A 132 -15.48 8.74 4.01
CA SER A 132 -14.86 7.81 4.97
C SER A 132 -13.98 6.75 4.28
N VAL A 133 -14.44 6.20 3.15
CA VAL A 133 -13.70 5.20 2.38
C VAL A 133 -12.48 5.82 1.71
N ARG A 134 -12.59 7.07 1.25
CA ARG A 134 -11.46 7.85 0.72
C ARG A 134 -10.42 8.17 1.79
N ALA A 135 -10.85 8.57 2.99
CA ALA A 135 -9.95 8.79 4.12
C ALA A 135 -9.21 7.51 4.53
N PHE A 136 -9.91 6.38 4.55
CA PHE A 136 -9.30 5.07 4.80
C PHE A 136 -8.29 4.67 3.71
N ALA A 137 -8.63 4.86 2.44
CA ALA A 137 -7.70 4.61 1.33
C ALA A 137 -6.45 5.52 1.42
N ALA A 138 -6.63 6.80 1.76
CA ALA A 138 -5.51 7.71 1.98
C ALA A 138 -4.60 7.23 3.14
N ALA A 139 -5.19 6.78 4.25
CA ALA A 139 -4.45 6.23 5.38
C ALA A 139 -3.66 4.96 5.00
N LEU A 140 -4.26 4.05 4.23
CA LEU A 140 -3.56 2.87 3.71
C LEU A 140 -2.38 3.26 2.82
N ALA A 141 -2.58 4.18 1.87
CA ALA A 141 -1.53 4.66 0.98
C ALA A 141 -0.39 5.33 1.77
N GLN A 142 -0.72 6.09 2.80
CA GLN A 142 0.23 6.74 3.69
C GLN A 142 1.05 5.72 4.50
N HIS A 143 0.41 4.70 5.08
CA HIS A 143 1.13 3.64 5.81
C HIS A 143 2.06 2.81 4.92
N VAL A 144 1.70 2.61 3.65
CA VAL A 144 2.61 1.96 2.68
C VAL A 144 3.84 2.85 2.40
N ARG A 145 3.67 4.17 2.34
CA ARG A 145 4.80 5.11 2.19
C ARG A 145 5.69 5.10 3.41
N GLU A 146 5.13 5.17 4.62
CA GLU A 146 5.89 5.09 5.88
C GLU A 146 6.71 3.81 5.98
N LEU A 147 6.11 2.66 5.62
CA LEU A 147 6.84 1.37 5.56
C LEU A 147 8.00 1.39 4.57
N ARG A 148 7.84 2.09 3.45
CA ARG A 148 8.91 2.26 2.45
C ARG A 148 9.98 3.24 2.95
N GLU A 149 9.60 4.30 3.65
CA GLU A 149 10.53 5.27 4.25
C GLU A 149 11.36 4.63 5.38
N GLU A 150 10.82 3.68 6.13
CA GLU A 150 11.59 2.90 7.13
C GLU A 150 12.75 2.10 6.50
N LEU A 151 12.66 1.79 5.20
CA LEU A 151 13.74 1.12 4.45
C LEU A 151 14.77 2.11 3.88
N ALA A 152 14.52 3.43 3.94
CA ALA A 152 15.40 4.46 3.39
C ALA A 152 16.83 4.42 3.95
N PRO A 153 17.08 4.19 5.26
CA PRO A 153 18.45 4.08 5.78
C PRO A 153 19.23 2.91 5.18
N LEU A 154 18.55 1.79 4.87
CA LEU A 154 19.19 0.65 4.20
C LEU A 154 19.52 0.96 2.74
N LEU A 155 18.63 1.67 2.05
CA LEU A 155 18.82 2.09 0.66
C LEU A 155 19.95 3.12 0.51
N GLN A 156 20.02 4.10 1.41
CA GLN A 156 21.10 5.08 1.43
C GLN A 156 22.46 4.40 1.61
N ARG A 157 22.56 3.44 2.53
CA ARG A 157 23.77 2.63 2.71
C ARG A 157 24.07 1.74 1.49
N ALA A 158 23.06 1.14 0.87
CA ALA A 158 23.24 0.36 -0.36
C ALA A 158 23.76 1.22 -1.52
N ALA A 159 23.32 2.48 -1.60
CA ALA A 159 23.76 3.46 -2.58
C ALA A 159 25.13 4.10 -2.24
N GLY A 160 25.74 3.76 -1.11
CA GLY A 160 26.98 4.38 -0.64
C GLY A 160 26.81 5.81 -0.14
N ILE A 161 25.58 6.29 0.00
CA ILE A 161 25.26 7.61 0.55
C ILE A 161 25.36 7.50 2.08
N ARG A 162 26.48 7.96 2.66
CA ARG A 162 26.57 8.12 4.12
C ARG A 162 25.56 9.19 4.53
N GLY A 163 24.55 8.79 5.30
CA GLY A 163 23.64 9.73 5.96
C GLY A 163 24.45 10.72 6.77
N GLY A 164 24.32 12.01 6.48
CA GLY A 164 24.99 13.06 7.21
C GLY A 164 24.61 12.99 8.69
N ASP A 165 25.64 12.97 9.54
CA ASP A 165 25.53 13.03 10.99
C ASP A 165 24.63 14.19 11.43
N VAL A 166 23.41 13.87 11.87
CA VAL A 166 22.66 14.70 12.80
C VAL A 166 22.23 13.80 13.94
N GLY A 167 23.07 13.72 14.97
CA GLY A 167 22.70 13.12 16.25
C GLY A 167 23.16 11.68 16.49
N GLY A 168 24.47 11.45 16.41
CA GLY A 168 25.18 10.74 17.49
C GLY A 168 24.68 9.35 17.90
N VAL A 169 24.62 8.39 16.97
CA VAL A 169 25.07 7.02 17.22
C VAL A 169 25.71 6.54 15.93
N ALA A 170 27.01 6.33 15.92
CA ALA A 170 27.76 5.85 14.76
C ALA A 170 27.14 4.56 14.19
N ALA A 171 26.27 4.70 13.18
CA ALA A 171 25.87 3.58 12.35
C ALA A 171 27.10 3.20 11.53
N ARG A 172 27.80 2.14 11.97
CA ARG A 172 28.91 1.46 11.28
C ARG A 172 28.68 1.49 9.75
N GLY A 173 29.36 2.40 9.07
CA GLY A 173 29.15 2.75 7.68
C GLY A 173 29.70 1.69 6.71
N GLY A 174 29.00 0.57 6.61
CA GLY A 174 29.23 -0.49 5.62
C GLY A 174 27.99 -0.74 4.76
N ALA A 175 28.17 -1.51 3.68
CA ALA A 175 27.06 -1.98 2.85
C ALA A 175 26.05 -2.77 3.70
N PRO A 176 24.74 -2.64 3.46
CA PRO A 176 23.74 -3.34 4.24
C PRO A 176 23.90 -4.85 4.06
N THR A 177 23.80 -5.56 5.18
CA THR A 177 23.93 -7.03 5.19
C THR A 177 22.57 -7.69 4.98
N LEU A 178 22.58 -8.97 4.57
CA LEU A 178 21.35 -9.77 4.48
C LEU A 178 20.68 -9.98 5.84
N LEU A 179 21.45 -9.95 6.93
CA LEU A 179 20.88 -10.07 8.27
C LEU A 179 20.05 -8.84 8.63
N GLU A 180 20.57 -7.64 8.34
CA GLU A 180 19.81 -6.38 8.50
C GLU A 180 18.57 -6.37 7.61
N LEU A 181 18.70 -6.78 6.34
CA LEU A 181 17.57 -6.92 5.43
C LEU A 181 16.53 -7.90 6.00
N ARG A 182 16.96 -9.05 6.52
CA ARG A 182 16.05 -10.08 7.05
C ARG A 182 15.28 -9.59 8.27
N VAL A 183 15.91 -8.82 9.15
CA VAL A 183 15.25 -8.22 10.33
C VAL A 183 14.22 -7.18 9.86
N ALA A 184 14.61 -6.26 8.97
CA ALA A 184 13.70 -5.28 8.41
C ALA A 184 12.51 -5.95 7.68
N MET A 185 12.81 -6.98 6.89
CA MET A 185 11.83 -7.76 6.14
C MET A 185 10.79 -8.45 7.01
N ARG A 186 11.16 -8.95 8.19
CA ARG A 186 10.19 -9.56 9.10
C ARG A 186 9.14 -8.55 9.54
N SER A 187 9.57 -7.35 9.92
CA SER A 187 8.67 -6.25 10.30
C SER A 187 7.77 -5.85 9.12
N VAL A 188 8.36 -5.60 7.94
CA VAL A 188 7.63 -5.20 6.73
C VAL A 188 6.64 -6.28 6.29
N ALA A 189 7.01 -7.56 6.31
CA ALA A 189 6.14 -8.65 5.91
C ALA A 189 4.94 -8.85 6.85
N LEU A 190 5.14 -8.64 8.16
CA LEU A 190 4.02 -8.68 9.11
C LEU A 190 3.07 -7.51 8.88
N ARG A 191 3.59 -6.29 8.78
CA ARG A 191 2.78 -5.08 8.58
C ARG A 191 2.08 -5.07 7.21
N SER A 192 2.73 -5.55 6.16
CA SER A 192 2.12 -5.64 4.82
C SER A 192 0.94 -6.63 4.79
N ARG A 193 1.02 -7.74 5.52
CA ARG A 193 -0.10 -8.68 5.68
C ARG A 193 -1.28 -8.06 6.41
N VAL A 194 -1.03 -7.31 7.48
CA VAL A 194 -2.08 -6.57 8.20
C VAL A 194 -2.75 -5.55 7.26
N LEU A 195 -1.96 -4.73 6.57
CA LEU A 195 -2.48 -3.77 5.59
C LEU A 195 -3.27 -4.44 4.47
N HIS A 196 -2.81 -5.58 3.97
CA HIS A 196 -3.54 -6.36 2.97
C HIS A 196 -4.88 -6.88 3.50
N SER A 197 -4.90 -7.46 4.70
CA SER A 197 -6.15 -7.92 5.31
C SER A 197 -7.15 -6.78 5.52
N LEU A 198 -6.67 -5.61 5.97
CA LEU A 198 -7.48 -4.39 6.12
C LEU A 198 -8.00 -3.88 4.78
N ALA A 199 -7.18 -3.87 3.73
CA ALA A 199 -7.57 -3.44 2.41
C ALA A 199 -8.62 -4.39 1.79
N VAL A 200 -8.44 -5.71 1.89
CA VAL A 200 -9.41 -6.71 1.40
C VAL A 200 -10.74 -6.63 2.17
N ALA A 201 -10.68 -6.43 3.49
CA ALA A 201 -11.87 -6.34 4.32
C ALA A 201 -12.59 -4.99 4.16
N GLY A 202 -11.86 -3.88 4.06
CA GLY A 202 -12.39 -2.53 4.13
C GLY A 202 -12.68 -1.87 2.78
N LEU A 203 -11.90 -2.16 1.73
CA LEU A 203 -12.12 -1.55 0.42
C LEU A 203 -13.25 -2.26 -0.34
N PRO A 204 -14.14 -1.50 -1.02
CA PRO A 204 -15.17 -2.10 -1.86
C PRO A 204 -14.51 -2.82 -3.04
N PRO A 205 -14.92 -4.05 -3.38
CA PRO A 205 -14.42 -4.70 -4.58
C PRO A 205 -14.87 -3.91 -5.81
N SER A 206 -14.01 -3.82 -6.83
CA SER A 206 -14.24 -2.99 -8.03
C SER A 206 -15.56 -3.30 -8.77
N SER A 207 -16.15 -4.47 -8.54
CA SER A 207 -17.41 -4.92 -9.16
C SER A 207 -18.65 -4.72 -8.29
N ALA A 208 -18.52 -4.36 -7.00
CA ALA A 208 -19.68 -4.24 -6.13
C ALA A 208 -20.27 -2.83 -6.16
N HIS A 209 -21.55 -2.76 -6.53
CA HIS A 209 -22.37 -1.58 -6.32
C HIS A 209 -22.84 -1.52 -4.86
N LEU A 210 -21.93 -1.13 -3.97
CA LEU A 210 -22.27 -0.84 -2.58
C LEU A 210 -22.78 0.59 -2.44
N THR A 211 -23.79 0.79 -1.61
CA THR A 211 -24.17 2.14 -1.20
C THR A 211 -23.02 2.76 -0.40
N PRO A 212 -22.81 4.09 -0.45
CA PRO A 212 -21.74 4.76 0.29
C PRO A 212 -21.78 4.46 1.80
N ALA A 213 -22.98 4.35 2.39
CA ALA A 213 -23.17 3.99 3.79
C ALA A 213 -22.72 2.56 4.11
N ALA A 214 -23.05 1.59 3.25
CA ALA A 214 -22.61 0.20 3.42
C ALA A 214 -21.09 0.06 3.28
N ALA A 215 -20.49 0.78 2.32
CA ALA A 215 -19.04 0.81 2.16
C ALA A 215 -18.32 1.44 3.37
N ALA A 216 -18.86 2.53 3.92
CA ALA A 216 -18.31 3.15 5.13
C ALA A 216 -18.44 2.24 6.36
N SER A 217 -19.61 1.62 6.57
CA SER A 217 -19.83 0.65 7.66
C SER A 217 -18.87 -0.53 7.59
N ARG A 218 -18.67 -1.08 6.39
CA ARG A 218 -17.71 -2.17 6.15
C ARG A 218 -16.28 -1.77 6.50
N CYS A 219 -15.86 -0.58 6.08
CA CYS A 219 -14.54 -0.02 6.40
C CYS A 219 -14.32 0.14 7.91
N LEU A 220 -15.28 0.75 8.62
CA LEU A 220 -15.20 0.95 10.07
C LEU A 220 -15.19 -0.39 10.82
N THR A 221 -16.03 -1.34 10.38
CA THR A 221 -16.10 -2.69 10.96
C THR A 221 -14.78 -3.44 10.77
N ALA A 222 -14.16 -3.32 9.60
CA ALA A 222 -12.86 -3.94 9.32
C ALA A 222 -11.77 -3.40 10.25
N MET A 223 -11.71 -2.08 10.44
CA MET A 223 -10.77 -1.44 11.38
C MET A 223 -11.03 -1.86 12.83
N TYR A 224 -12.30 -1.84 13.26
CA TYR A 224 -12.66 -2.25 14.62
C TYR A 224 -12.27 -3.70 14.90
N ARG A 225 -12.55 -4.62 13.97
CA ARG A 225 -12.16 -6.03 14.12
C ARG A 225 -10.65 -6.20 14.17
N ALA A 226 -9.90 -5.52 13.31
CA ALA A 226 -8.45 -5.56 13.35
C ALA A 226 -7.89 -5.04 14.69
N ALA A 227 -8.41 -3.90 15.17
CA ALA A 227 -8.01 -3.33 16.45
C ALA A 227 -8.32 -4.29 17.62
N ALA A 228 -9.52 -4.88 17.64
CA ALA A 228 -9.92 -5.86 18.65
C ALA A 228 -9.01 -7.10 18.63
N THR A 229 -8.65 -7.63 17.45
CA THR A 229 -7.72 -8.76 17.34
C THR A 229 -6.32 -8.40 17.83
N HIS A 230 -5.83 -7.19 17.53
CA HIS A 230 -4.53 -6.72 17.98
C HIS A 230 -4.49 -6.52 19.50
N GLN A 231 -5.55 -5.96 20.09
CA GLN A 231 -5.68 -5.83 21.54
C GLN A 231 -5.68 -7.19 22.24
N ALA A 232 -6.46 -8.15 21.73
CA ALA A 232 -6.50 -9.51 22.29
C ALA A 232 -5.12 -10.20 22.23
N THR A 233 -4.35 -10.00 21.16
CA THR A 233 -2.98 -10.54 21.06
C THR A 233 -1.96 -9.81 21.94
N ALA A 234 -2.22 -8.55 22.32
CA ALA A 234 -1.32 -7.76 23.16
C ALA A 234 -1.56 -7.99 24.65
N SER A 235 -2.78 -8.39 25.03
CA SER A 235 -3.15 -8.71 26.42
C SER A 235 -2.93 -10.16 26.83
N ALA A 236 -2.57 -11.03 25.87
CA ALA A 236 -2.30 -12.45 26.08
C ALA A 236 -0.79 -12.70 26.25
#